data_AF-A0A1B8S9N5-F1
#
_entry.id   AF-A0A1B8S9N5-F1
#
_cell.length_a   1.000
_cell.length_b   1.000
_cell.length_c   1.000
_cell.angle_alpha   90.00
_cell.angle_beta   90.00
_cell.angle_gamma   90.00
#
_symmetry.space_group_name_H-M   'P 1'
#
loop_
_entity.id
_entity.type
_entity.pdbx_description
1 polymer ?
#
loop_
_entity_poly.entity_id
_entity_poly.type
_entity_poly.pdbx_seq_one_letter_code
_entity_poly.pdbx_strand_id
1 'polypeptide(L)'
;VYRLVGGTERTRVRGMRIASVILFGELILQTALSMAADKASYNPVTLVRSLYRFSRTPMFTADALRRFRSYNRPGFHPDDWDSAAVLEHWSKELFDQDGSQRVIASSG
;
A
#
# COMPACT_ATOMS: atom_id res chain seq x y z
N VAL A 1 12.39 16.13 -10.63
CA VAL A 1 12.11 16.99 -9.45
C VAL A 1 12.93 16.61 -8.22
N TYR A 2 12.84 15.40 -7.64
CA TYR A 2 13.59 15.03 -6.40
C TYR A 2 15.13 15.10 -6.53
N ARG A 3 15.69 14.72 -7.69
CA ARG A 3 17.13 14.89 -8.00
C ARG A 3 17.55 16.35 -8.15
N LEU A 4 16.64 17.23 -8.57
CA LEU A 4 16.92 18.66 -8.80
C LEU A 4 17.06 19.43 -7.48
N VAL A 5 16.58 18.86 -6.36
CA VAL A 5 16.71 19.42 -5.00
C VAL A 5 17.88 18.78 -4.23
N GLY A 6 18.79 18.06 -4.90
CA GLY A 6 19.96 17.42 -4.27
C GLY A 6 19.67 16.11 -3.53
N GLY A 7 18.47 15.55 -3.64
CA GLY A 7 18.13 14.27 -3.06
C GLY A 7 18.83 13.12 -3.79
N THR A 8 19.65 12.34 -3.08
CA THR A 8 20.25 11.13 -3.66
C THR A 8 19.25 9.98 -3.71
N GLU A 9 19.34 9.14 -4.75
CA GLU A 9 18.49 7.94 -4.89
C GLU A 9 18.66 6.98 -3.69
N ARG A 10 19.85 6.95 -3.09
CA ARG A 10 20.14 6.15 -1.89
C ARG A 10 19.34 6.63 -0.68
N THR A 11 19.23 7.95 -0.49
CA THR A 11 18.42 8.53 0.58
C THR A 11 16.94 8.20 0.39
N ARG A 12 16.42 8.28 -0.85
CA ARG A 12 15.03 7.89 -1.19
C ARG A 12 14.75 6.44 -0.81
N VAL A 13 15.57 5.50 -1.30
CA VAL A 13 15.38 4.06 -1.04
C VAL A 13 15.51 3.76 0.46
N ARG A 14 16.46 4.38 1.16
CA ARG A 14 16.60 4.21 2.62
C ARG A 14 15.37 4.73 3.36
N GLY A 15 14.89 5.92 3.02
CA GLY A 15 13.68 6.50 3.60
C GLY A 15 12.46 5.61 3.39
N MET A 16 12.26 5.13 2.16
CA MET A 16 11.15 4.23 1.83
C MET A 16 11.21 2.91 2.62
N ARG A 17 12.40 2.32 2.78
CA ARG A 17 12.59 1.12 3.60
C ARG A 17 12.26 1.36 5.08
N ILE A 18 12.74 2.47 5.65
CA ILE A 18 12.44 2.83 7.04
C ILE A 18 10.94 3.04 7.23
N ALA A 19 10.31 3.83 6.35
CA ALA A 19 8.87 4.08 6.39
C ALA A 19 8.07 2.79 6.24
N SER A 20 8.48 1.88 5.34
CA SER A 20 7.83 0.57 5.16
C SER A 20 7.94 -0.29 6.42
N VAL A 21 9.12 -0.35 7.05
CA VAL A 21 9.31 -1.12 8.30
C VAL A 21 8.44 -0.56 9.42
N ILE A 22 8.39 0.77 9.57
CA ILE A 22 7.53 1.41 10.56
C ILE A 22 6.06 1.10 10.28
N LEU A 23 5.60 1.31 9.04
CA LEU A 23 4.21 1.09 8.65
C LEU A 23 3.75 -0.35 8.91
N PHE A 24 4.50 -1.35 8.42
CA PHE A 24 4.10 -2.74 8.61
C PHE A 24 4.31 -3.22 10.05
N GLY A 25 5.35 -2.73 10.74
CA GLY A 25 5.57 -3.02 12.14
C GLY A 25 4.39 -2.54 12.99
N GLU A 26 3.96 -1.30 12.78
CA GLU A 26 2.81 -0.70 13.47
C GLU A 26 1.50 -1.43 13.13
N LEU A 27 1.25 -1.70 11.84
CA LEU A 27 0.06 -2.44 11.41
C LEU A 27 -0.02 -3.82 12.07
N ILE A 28 1.09 -4.57 12.08
CA ILE A 28 1.14 -5.90 12.69
C ILE A 28 0.94 -5.80 14.20
N LEU A 29 1.58 -4.83 14.86
CA LEU A 29 1.45 -4.61 16.29
C LEU A 29 0.02 -4.27 16.69
N GLN A 30 -0.60 -3.28 16.02
CA GLN A 30 -1.98 -2.89 16.30
C GLN A 30 -2.97 -4.02 16.01
N THR A 31 -2.76 -4.77 14.92
CA THR A 31 -3.57 -5.95 14.62
C THR A 31 -3.44 -7.02 15.71
N ALA A 32 -2.21 -7.31 16.16
CA ALA A 32 -1.97 -8.28 17.22
C ALA A 32 -2.58 -7.84 18.56
N LEU A 33 -2.49 -6.55 18.91
CA LEU A 33 -3.13 -6.00 20.10
C LEU A 33 -4.65 -6.10 20.02
N SER A 34 -5.24 -5.79 18.86
CA SER A 34 -6.68 -5.94 18.61
C SER A 34 -7.11 -7.40 18.75
N MET A 35 -6.35 -8.34 18.20
CA MET A 35 -6.61 -9.77 18.35
C MET A 35 -6.45 -10.27 19.78
N ALA A 36 -5.46 -9.77 20.53
CA ALA A 36 -5.27 -10.15 21.94
C ALA A 36 -6.45 -9.72 22.83
N ALA A 37 -7.13 -8.62 22.47
CA ALA A 37 -8.34 -8.19 23.15
C ALA A 37 -9.60 -8.99 22.75
N ASP A 38 -9.55 -9.79 21.68
CA ASP A 38 -10.67 -10.56 21.15
C ASP A 38 -10.51 -12.08 21.41
N LYS A 39 -11.40 -12.64 22.23
CA LYS A 39 -11.43 -14.08 22.52
C LYS A 39 -11.59 -14.97 21.29
N ALA A 40 -12.26 -14.50 20.23
CA ALA A 40 -12.44 -15.28 19.01
C ALA A 40 -11.10 -15.55 18.29
N SER A 41 -10.11 -14.68 18.49
CA SER A 41 -8.77 -14.79 17.89
C SER A 41 -7.92 -15.91 18.50
N TYR A 42 -8.29 -16.45 19.66
CA TYR A 42 -7.59 -17.56 20.31
C TYR A 42 -7.95 -18.94 19.76
N ASN A 43 -8.87 -19.04 18.78
CA ASN A 43 -9.12 -20.30 18.09
C ASN A 43 -8.04 -20.53 17.00
N PRO A 44 -7.07 -21.44 17.20
CA PRO A 44 -5.94 -21.60 16.29
C PRO A 44 -6.39 -22.10 14.91
N VAL A 45 -7.47 -22.89 14.83
CA VAL A 45 -7.99 -23.43 13.56
C VAL A 45 -8.56 -22.30 12.72
N THR A 46 -9.38 -21.44 13.32
CA THR A 46 -9.95 -20.27 12.63
C THR A 46 -8.86 -19.31 12.20
N LEU A 47 -7.87 -19.05 13.07
CA LEU A 47 -6.78 -18.13 12.78
C LEU A 47 -5.93 -18.61 11.59
N VAL A 48 -5.49 -19.87 11.59
CA VAL A 48 -4.70 -20.44 10.49
C VAL A 48 -5.52 -20.44 9.19
N ARG A 49 -6.82 -20.74 9.25
CA ARG A 49 -7.71 -20.70 8.07
C ARG A 49 -7.86 -19.28 7.52
N SER A 50 -8.01 -18.28 8.38
CA SER A 50 -8.08 -16.88 7.99
C SER A 50 -6.78 -16.41 7.36
N LEU A 51 -5.64 -16.76 7.94
CA LEU A 51 -4.32 -16.42 7.39
C LEU A 51 -4.08 -17.10 6.03
N TYR A 52 -4.47 -18.37 5.89
CA TYR A 52 -4.41 -19.10 4.62
C TYR A 52 -5.29 -18.47 3.53
N ARG A 53 -6.50 -18.01 3.89
CA ARG A 53 -7.37 -17.30 2.93
C ARG A 53 -6.78 -15.94 2.57
N PHE A 54 -6.25 -15.21 3.55
CA PHE A 54 -5.64 -13.90 3.34
C PHE A 54 -4.41 -13.98 2.44
N SER A 55 -3.54 -14.98 2.61
CA SER A 55 -2.35 -15.16 1.77
C SER A 55 -2.68 -15.51 0.31
N ARG A 56 -3.93 -15.88 0.02
CA ARG A 56 -4.42 -16.15 -1.34
C ARG A 56 -5.11 -14.95 -1.99
N THR A 57 -5.17 -13.81 -1.31
CA THR A 57 -5.70 -12.59 -1.91
C THR A 57 -4.76 -12.05 -2.99
N PRO A 58 -5.26 -11.24 -3.95
CA PRO A 58 -4.45 -10.68 -5.02
C PRO A 58 -3.21 -9.90 -4.55
N MET A 59 -3.23 -9.40 -3.30
CA MET A 59 -2.15 -8.64 -2.67
C MET A 59 -0.84 -9.43 -2.54
N PHE A 60 -0.91 -10.77 -2.45
CA PHE A 60 0.25 -11.64 -2.26
C PHE A 60 0.64 -12.42 -3.52
N THR A 61 0.06 -12.06 -4.67
CA THR A 61 0.49 -12.62 -5.95
C THR A 61 1.94 -12.23 -6.26
N ALA A 62 2.63 -13.05 -7.08
CA ALA A 62 4.01 -12.76 -7.46
C ALA A 62 4.14 -11.39 -8.13
N ASP A 63 3.16 -10.98 -8.94
CA ASP A 63 3.12 -9.67 -9.58
C ASP A 63 2.91 -8.53 -8.59
N ALA A 64 1.99 -8.67 -7.65
CA ALA A 64 1.80 -7.67 -6.59
C ALA A 64 3.08 -7.49 -5.75
N LEU A 65 3.74 -8.60 -5.39
CA LEU A 65 5.00 -8.56 -4.64
C LEU A 65 6.15 -7.97 -5.49
N ARG A 66 6.20 -8.25 -6.79
CA ARG A 66 7.17 -7.62 -7.72
C ARG A 66 6.94 -6.11 -7.79
N ARG A 67 5.69 -5.68 -7.97
CA ARG A 67 5.31 -4.25 -7.98
C ARG A 67 5.67 -3.58 -6.66
N PHE A 68 5.35 -4.20 -5.53
CA PHE A 68 5.72 -3.66 -4.22
C PHE A 68 7.25 -3.53 -4.03
N ARG A 69 8.02 -4.54 -4.45
CA ARG A 69 9.49 -4.48 -4.36
C ARG A 69 10.09 -3.42 -5.28
N SER A 70 9.44 -3.11 -6.42
CA SER A 70 9.94 -2.13 -7.37
C SER A 70 10.07 -0.71 -6.80
N TYR A 71 9.24 -0.32 -5.82
CA TYR A 71 9.32 0.99 -5.16
C TYR A 71 10.68 1.26 -4.51
N ASN A 72 11.37 0.19 -4.08
CA ASN A 72 12.69 0.25 -3.46
C ASN A 72 13.85 0.03 -4.47
N ARG A 73 13.54 -0.18 -5.76
CA ARG A 73 14.55 -0.32 -6.82
C ARG A 73 15.17 1.05 -7.11
N PRO A 74 16.50 1.14 -7.28
CA PRO A 74 17.12 2.33 -7.83
C PRO A 74 16.53 2.70 -9.20
N GLY A 75 16.15 3.96 -9.37
CA GLY A 75 15.62 4.46 -10.63
C GLY A 75 14.17 4.04 -10.90
N PHE A 76 13.42 3.65 -9.86
CA PHE A 76 11.99 3.45 -9.93
C PHE A 76 11.28 4.73 -10.40
N HIS A 77 10.37 4.59 -11.37
CA HIS A 77 9.38 5.59 -11.71
C HIS A 77 7.96 5.03 -11.52
N PRO A 78 6.99 5.79 -10.97
CA PRO A 78 5.60 5.34 -10.87
C PRO A 78 5.02 4.84 -12.21
N ASP A 79 5.43 5.48 -13.31
CA ASP A 79 5.00 5.14 -14.67
C ASP A 79 5.64 3.86 -15.22
N ASP A 80 6.58 3.24 -14.50
CA ASP A 80 7.12 1.92 -14.86
C ASP A 80 6.03 0.83 -14.86
N TRP A 81 4.89 1.10 -14.20
CA TRP A 81 3.72 0.23 -14.18
C TRP A 81 2.54 0.88 -14.88
N ASP A 82 2.00 0.20 -15.90
CA ASP A 82 0.78 0.65 -16.55
C ASP A 82 -0.34 0.78 -15.51
N SER A 83 -0.79 2.01 -15.39
CA SER A 83 -1.83 2.44 -14.47
C SER A 83 -2.87 3.27 -15.23
N ALA A 84 -2.86 3.28 -16.58
CA ALA A 84 -3.73 4.12 -17.39
C ALA A 84 -5.20 3.86 -17.10
N ALA A 85 -5.62 2.59 -17.05
CA ALA A 85 -7.01 2.23 -16.73
C ALA A 85 -7.42 2.66 -15.31
N VAL A 86 -6.51 2.50 -14.34
CA VAL A 86 -6.75 2.89 -12.93
C VAL A 86 -6.84 4.41 -12.81
N LEU A 87 -5.93 5.12 -13.46
CA LEU A 87 -5.91 6.59 -13.51
C LEU A 87 -7.15 7.12 -14.22
N GLU A 88 -7.55 6.54 -15.34
CA GLU A 88 -8.76 6.95 -16.06
C GLU A 88 -10.00 6.77 -15.18
N HIS A 89 -10.13 5.61 -14.53
CA HIS A 89 -11.25 5.34 -13.63
C HIS A 89 -11.33 6.35 -12.49
N TRP A 90 -10.24 6.52 -11.73
CA TRP A 90 -10.23 7.42 -10.57
C TRP A 90 -10.21 8.89 -10.97
N SER A 91 -9.67 9.25 -12.13
CA SER A 91 -9.74 10.61 -12.64
C SER A 91 -11.19 11.01 -12.95
N LYS A 92 -11.97 10.11 -13.56
CA LYS A 92 -13.40 10.34 -13.83
C LYS A 92 -14.25 10.41 -12.55
N GLU A 93 -13.87 9.63 -11.55
CA GLU A 93 -14.61 9.55 -10.29
C GLU A 93 -14.31 10.75 -9.37
N LEU A 94 -13.04 11.14 -9.27
CA LEU A 94 -12.56 12.10 -8.27
C LEU A 94 -12.40 13.51 -8.80
N PHE A 95 -12.40 13.75 -10.12
CA PHE A 95 -12.14 15.07 -10.70
C PHE A 95 -13.21 15.48 -11.72
N ASP A 96 -13.48 16.78 -11.78
CA ASP A 96 -14.24 17.40 -12.85
C ASP A 96 -13.38 17.66 -14.08
N GLN A 97 -14.02 18.03 -15.20
CA GLN A 97 -13.34 18.23 -16.49
C GLN A 97 -12.31 19.37 -16.47
N ASP A 98 -12.42 20.30 -15.52
CA ASP A 98 -11.47 21.39 -15.30
C ASP A 98 -10.28 20.99 -14.41
N GLY A 99 -10.23 19.73 -13.96
CA GLY A 99 -9.18 19.21 -13.08
C GLY A 99 -9.40 19.56 -11.60
N SER A 100 -10.52 20.17 -11.23
CA SER A 100 -10.87 20.36 -9.82
C SER A 100 -11.28 19.03 -9.18
N GLN A 101 -10.83 18.78 -7.95
CA GLN A 101 -11.23 17.58 -7.22
C GLN A 101 -12.70 17.74 -6.79
N ARG A 102 -13.53 16.76 -7.12
CA ARG A 102 -14.91 16.70 -6.66
C ARG A 102 -14.92 16.62 -5.14
N VAL A 103 -15.63 17.53 -4.51
CA VAL A 103 -15.91 17.44 -3.08
C VAL A 103 -16.92 16.32 -2.89
N ILE A 104 -16.42 15.11 -2.62
CA ILE A 104 -17.26 14.02 -2.13
C ILE A 104 -17.65 14.43 -0.72
N ALA A 105 -18.86 14.95 -0.54
CA ALA A 105 -19.39 15.17 0.79
C ALA A 105 -19.44 13.81 1.48
N SER A 106 -18.50 13.55 2.39
CA SER A 106 -18.55 12.42 3.30
C SER A 106 -19.82 12.60 4.14
N SER A 107 -20.91 11.93 3.74
CA SER A 107 -22.04 11.67 4.64
C SER A 107 -21.47 10.91 5.84
N GLY A 108 -21.52 11.55 7.01
CA GLY A 108 -20.95 11.06 8.26
C GLY A 108 -21.58 9.79 8.79
#